data_AF-A0A8H4QVD0-F1
#
_entry.id   AF-A0A8H4QVD0-F1
#
_cell.length_a   1.000
_cell.length_b   1.000
_cell.length_c   1.000
_cell.angle_alpha   90.00
_cell.angle_beta   90.00
_cell.angle_gamma   90.00
#
_symmetry.space_group_name_H-M   'P 1'
#
loop_
_entity.id
_entity.type
_entity.pdbx_description
1 polymer ?
#
loop_
_entity_poly.entity_id
_entity_poly.type
_entity_poly.pdbx_seq_one_letter_code
_entity_poly.pdbx_strand_id
1 'polypeptide(L)'
;MFSSSSLFLKTAFAFLVLSGLVSASTHIDSRRSRHQTRQTGTVPEANVVSCDFLLQPTATVDASATEDLGYEFQTIITGALQGSSESQVSSVSSNFTANNDENNTFNVQNQLGALEASAADSKALIEGWVGTVLPGFSSNWIVFSATCK
;
A
#
# COMPACT_ATOMS: atom_id res chain seq x y z
N MET A 1 -36.78 18.60 -44.59
CA MET A 1 -37.23 19.97 -44.28
C MET A 1 -36.26 20.58 -43.28
N PHE A 2 -35.90 21.82 -43.56
CA PHE A 2 -34.83 22.65 -42.98
C PHE A 2 -34.95 22.91 -41.48
N SER A 3 -33.81 23.10 -40.78
CA SER A 3 -33.32 24.41 -40.27
C SER A 3 -32.30 24.19 -39.14
N SER A 4 -31.02 24.59 -39.31
CA SER A 4 -30.40 25.86 -38.85
C SER A 4 -30.07 25.85 -37.34
N SER A 5 -28.80 25.74 -36.90
CA SER A 5 -27.68 26.71 -36.92
C SER A 5 -27.84 27.92 -35.98
N SER A 6 -26.96 28.04 -34.98
CA SER A 6 -26.43 29.32 -34.43
C SER A 6 -25.31 29.01 -33.41
N LEU A 7 -24.02 29.16 -33.72
CA LEU A 7 -23.16 30.36 -33.81
C LEU A 7 -22.88 31.11 -32.48
N PHE A 8 -21.61 30.99 -32.06
CA PHE A 8 -20.69 32.00 -31.47
C PHE A 8 -21.18 33.00 -30.43
N LEU A 9 -20.46 33.05 -29.29
CA LEU A 9 -20.00 34.33 -28.76
C LEU A 9 -18.63 34.22 -28.08
N LYS A 10 -17.67 34.98 -28.64
CA LYS A 10 -16.36 35.28 -28.09
C LYS A 10 -16.51 36.28 -26.93
N THR A 11 -15.75 36.14 -25.86
CA THR A 11 -15.19 37.32 -25.18
C THR A 11 -13.92 36.95 -24.43
N ALA A 12 -12.81 37.51 -24.90
CA ALA A 12 -11.53 37.55 -24.22
C ALA A 12 -11.55 38.69 -23.20
N PHE A 13 -10.95 38.50 -22.03
CA PHE A 13 -10.39 39.60 -21.25
C PHE A 13 -9.03 39.18 -20.71
N ALA A 14 -8.00 39.85 -21.24
CA ALA A 14 -6.66 39.89 -20.72
C ALA A 14 -6.64 40.76 -19.46
N PHE A 15 -5.94 40.31 -18.42
CA PHE A 15 -5.38 41.21 -17.40
C PHE A 15 -3.92 40.86 -17.17
N LEU A 16 -3.08 41.70 -17.79
CA LEU A 16 -1.68 41.91 -17.44
C LEU A 16 -1.64 42.65 -16.11
N VAL A 17 -1.02 42.06 -15.08
CA VAL A 17 -0.47 42.83 -13.96
C VAL A 17 0.99 42.44 -13.81
N LEU A 18 1.84 43.28 -14.40
CA LEU A 18 3.26 43.37 -14.09
C LEU A 18 3.37 44.20 -12.80
N SER A 19 3.94 43.63 -11.75
CA SER A 19 4.47 44.41 -10.62
C SER A 19 5.63 43.62 -10.02
N GLY A 20 6.84 44.09 -10.30
CA GLY A 20 8.05 43.59 -9.69
C GLY A 20 8.16 44.01 -8.23
N LEU A 21 8.85 43.18 -7.45
CA LEU A 21 9.51 43.60 -6.22
C LEU A 21 10.82 42.83 -6.08
N VAL A 22 11.88 43.61 -5.95
CA VAL A 22 13.26 43.24 -5.65
C VAL A 22 13.42 43.15 -4.13
N SER A 23 14.39 42.32 -3.69
CA SER A 23 14.94 42.14 -2.32
C SER A 23 14.33 40.95 -1.56
N ALA A 24 15.08 40.11 -0.86
CA ALA A 24 16.44 40.21 -0.36
C ALA A 24 17.09 38.81 -0.29
N SER A 25 18.40 38.76 -0.50
CA SER A 25 19.24 37.60 -0.21
C SER A 25 19.27 37.33 1.29
N THR A 26 18.41 36.43 1.78
CA THR A 26 18.68 35.74 3.04
C THR A 26 19.56 34.54 2.73
N HIS A 27 20.78 34.62 3.23
CA HIS A 27 21.72 33.52 3.39
C HIS A 27 20.99 32.35 4.08
N ILE A 28 20.40 31.44 3.30
CA ILE A 28 19.98 30.14 3.82
C ILE A 28 21.24 29.31 3.87
N ASP A 29 21.73 29.19 5.09
CA ASP A 29 22.82 28.33 5.51
C ASP A 29 22.59 26.91 4.97
N SER A 30 23.22 26.63 3.83
CA SER A 30 23.18 25.36 3.11
C SER A 30 24.14 24.36 3.79
N ARG A 31 24.02 24.22 5.11
CA ARG A 31 24.76 23.27 5.95
C ARG A 31 23.93 22.79 7.15
N ARG A 32 22.70 22.32 6.90
CA ARG A 32 22.23 21.15 7.65
C ARG A 32 22.21 19.97 6.71
N SER A 33 23.41 19.39 6.62
CA SER A 33 23.66 18.05 6.12
C SER A 33 22.49 17.16 6.53
N ARG A 34 21.88 16.56 5.51
CA ARG A 34 20.95 15.45 5.63
C ARG A 34 21.70 14.32 6.35
N HIS A 35 21.74 14.37 7.67
CA HIS A 35 21.60 13.16 8.47
C HIS A 35 20.14 12.75 8.41
N GLN A 36 19.66 12.46 7.20
CA GLN A 36 18.71 11.39 7.03
C GLN A 36 19.57 10.15 7.26
N THR A 37 19.79 9.84 8.55
CA THR A 37 20.20 8.52 8.95
C THR A 37 19.15 7.65 8.28
N ARG A 38 19.53 6.98 7.20
CA ARG A 38 18.83 5.80 6.73
C ARG A 38 18.81 4.94 7.98
N GLN A 39 17.69 4.96 8.71
CA GLN A 39 17.46 4.00 9.76
C GLN A 39 17.40 2.69 9.00
N THR A 40 18.55 2.05 8.83
CA THR A 40 18.64 0.59 8.86
C THR A 40 18.28 0.19 10.29
N GLY A 41 17.05 0.50 10.70
CA GLY A 41 16.48 0.03 11.94
C GLY A 41 16.20 -1.44 11.69
N THR A 42 16.85 -2.30 12.44
CA THR A 42 16.36 -3.67 12.55
C THR A 42 15.00 -3.58 13.23
N VAL A 43 13.97 -4.22 12.67
CA VAL A 43 12.67 -4.29 13.33
C VAL A 43 12.86 -4.90 14.72
N PRO A 44 12.43 -4.23 15.81
CA PRO A 44 12.48 -4.82 17.14
C PRO A 44 11.68 -6.13 17.17
N GLU A 45 12.24 -7.18 17.77
CA GLU A 45 11.54 -8.48 17.87
C GLU A 45 10.17 -8.37 18.54
N ALA A 46 10.03 -7.47 19.52
CA ALA A 46 8.77 -7.16 20.20
C ALA A 46 7.69 -6.54 19.29
N ASN A 47 8.07 -6.06 18.10
CA ASN A 47 7.17 -5.50 17.10
C ASN A 47 6.81 -6.51 16.01
N VAL A 48 7.31 -7.75 16.11
CA VAL A 48 7.02 -8.79 15.13
C VAL A 48 5.73 -9.51 15.52
N VAL A 49 4.83 -9.69 14.55
CA VAL A 49 3.56 -10.41 14.70
C VAL A 49 3.47 -11.53 13.67
N SER A 50 2.93 -12.68 14.07
CA SER A 50 2.67 -13.80 13.15
C SER A 50 1.18 -13.91 12.88
N CYS A 51 0.79 -13.87 11.62
CA CYS A 51 -0.60 -13.87 11.20
C CYS A 51 -0.90 -15.01 10.22
N ASP A 52 -2.01 -15.69 10.47
CA ASP A 52 -2.63 -16.69 9.61
C ASP A 52 -3.79 -16.03 8.84
N PHE A 53 -3.79 -16.15 7.51
CA PHE A 53 -4.81 -15.60 6.62
C PHE A 53 -5.48 -16.70 5.80
N LEU A 54 -6.76 -16.52 5.50
CA LEU A 54 -7.45 -17.22 4.42
C LEU A 54 -7.78 -16.20 3.33
N LEU A 55 -7.11 -16.32 2.18
CA LEU A 55 -7.26 -15.39 1.06
C LEU A 55 -7.91 -16.07 -0.13
N GLN A 56 -8.76 -15.34 -0.84
CA GLN A 56 -9.37 -15.78 -2.09
C GLN A 56 -9.08 -14.76 -3.19
N PRO A 57 -8.62 -15.18 -4.37
CA PRO A 57 -8.43 -14.26 -5.47
C PRO A 57 -9.79 -13.92 -6.11
N THR A 58 -9.94 -12.68 -6.58
CA THR A 58 -11.15 -12.20 -7.27
C THR A 58 -11.21 -12.62 -8.75
N ALA A 59 -10.11 -13.16 -9.26
CA ALA A 59 -9.94 -13.73 -10.58
C ALA A 59 -9.05 -14.97 -10.47
N THR A 60 -9.18 -15.90 -11.42
CA THR A 60 -8.40 -17.15 -11.42
C THR A 60 -6.89 -16.88 -11.41
N VAL A 61 -6.17 -17.55 -10.51
CA VAL A 61 -4.71 -17.55 -10.42
C VAL A 61 -4.18 -18.97 -10.60
N ASP A 62 -2.97 -19.10 -11.14
CA ASP A 62 -2.30 -20.39 -11.27
C ASP A 62 -1.65 -20.77 -9.93
N ALA A 63 -2.24 -21.73 -9.22
CA ALA A 63 -1.71 -22.23 -7.94
C ALA A 63 -0.34 -22.93 -8.07
N SER A 64 0.11 -23.26 -9.29
CA SER A 64 1.43 -23.86 -9.54
C SER A 64 2.55 -22.81 -9.65
N ALA A 65 2.22 -21.53 -9.82
CA ALA A 65 3.16 -20.41 -9.88
C ALA A 65 3.63 -20.00 -8.47
N THR A 66 4.30 -20.91 -7.77
CA THR A 66 4.55 -20.79 -6.33
C THR A 66 5.44 -19.60 -5.93
N GLU A 67 6.46 -19.30 -6.72
CA GLU A 67 7.33 -18.13 -6.48
C GLU A 67 6.54 -16.82 -6.64
N ASP A 68 5.77 -16.69 -7.72
CA ASP A 68 4.96 -15.50 -8.01
C ASP A 68 3.90 -15.27 -6.92
N LEU A 69 3.24 -16.33 -6.45
CA LEU A 69 2.28 -16.25 -5.35
C LEU A 69 2.95 -15.90 -4.02
N GLY A 70 4.16 -16.38 -3.76
CA GLY A 70 4.93 -16.00 -2.58
C GLY A 70 5.22 -14.50 -2.54
N TYR A 71 5.69 -13.94 -3.66
CA TYR A 71 5.91 -12.51 -3.82
C TYR A 71 4.60 -11.69 -3.79
N GLU A 72 3.53 -12.19 -4.41
CA GLU A 72 2.20 -11.58 -4.36
C GLU A 72 1.74 -11.42 -2.91
N PHE A 73 1.69 -12.51 -2.14
CA PHE A 73 1.23 -12.46 -0.75
C PHE A 73 2.07 -11.55 0.13
N GLN A 74 3.39 -11.56 -0.06
CA GLN A 74 4.27 -10.65 0.65
C GLN A 74 3.92 -9.19 0.33
N THR A 75 3.64 -8.89 -0.94
CA THR A 75 3.40 -7.52 -1.39
C THR A 75 2.03 -7.00 -1.00
N ILE A 76 0.96 -7.79 -1.13
CA ILE A 76 -0.38 -7.32 -0.77
C ILE A 76 -0.48 -7.04 0.73
N ILE A 77 0.15 -7.86 1.57
CA ILE A 77 0.12 -7.68 3.03
C ILE A 77 0.98 -6.48 3.44
N THR A 78 2.21 -6.38 2.93
CA THR A 78 3.08 -5.23 3.25
C THR A 78 2.56 -3.91 2.69
N GLY A 79 2.00 -3.92 1.48
CA GLY A 79 1.39 -2.76 0.85
C GLY A 79 0.14 -2.28 1.59
N ALA A 80 -0.72 -3.20 2.03
CA ALA A 80 -1.88 -2.86 2.85
C ALA A 80 -1.47 -2.20 4.18
N LEU A 81 -0.43 -2.72 4.84
CA LEU A 81 0.10 -2.13 6.08
C LEU A 81 0.69 -0.73 5.85
N GLN A 82 1.51 -0.56 4.81
CA GLN A 82 2.09 0.74 4.46
C GLN A 82 1.01 1.79 4.13
N GLY A 83 -0.07 1.39 3.46
CA GLY A 83 -1.21 2.25 3.18
C GLY A 83 -2.02 2.64 4.42
N SER A 84 -1.85 1.91 5.52
CA SER A 84 -2.66 2.03 6.74
C SER A 84 -2.01 2.88 7.86
N SER A 85 -0.95 3.62 7.54
CA SER A 85 -0.16 4.52 8.42
C SER A 85 1.02 3.91 9.19
N GLU A 86 1.32 2.62 9.00
CA GLU A 86 2.56 2.02 9.51
C GLU A 86 3.72 2.34 8.57
N SER A 87 4.55 3.31 8.97
CA SER A 87 5.78 3.61 8.24
C SER A 87 6.81 2.51 8.47
N GLN A 88 7.36 1.96 7.38
CA GLN A 88 8.41 0.93 7.37
C GLN A 88 8.00 -0.42 7.98
N VAL A 89 7.09 -1.09 7.28
CA VAL A 89 6.71 -2.48 7.52
C VAL A 89 7.48 -3.40 6.57
N SER A 90 8.02 -4.48 7.13
CA SER A 90 8.65 -5.55 6.37
C SER A 90 7.97 -6.86 6.69
N SER A 91 7.72 -7.67 5.67
CA SER A 91 7.47 -9.09 5.88
C SER A 91 8.82 -9.77 6.14
N VAL A 92 8.86 -10.54 7.22
CA VAL A 92 10.00 -11.35 7.67
C VAL A 92 9.97 -12.72 6.98
N SER A 93 8.79 -13.30 6.86
CA SER A 93 8.56 -14.55 6.13
C SER A 93 7.11 -14.63 5.63
N SER A 94 6.92 -15.36 4.54
CA SER A 94 5.60 -15.67 3.98
C SER A 94 5.61 -17.11 3.48
N ASN A 95 4.71 -17.94 4.01
CA ASN A 95 4.45 -19.28 3.53
C ASN A 95 2.99 -19.39 3.14
N PHE A 96 2.66 -20.26 2.19
CA PHE A 96 1.26 -20.48 1.83
C PHE A 96 0.98 -21.91 1.40
N THR A 97 -0.30 -22.28 1.42
CA THR A 97 -0.82 -23.55 0.93
C THR A 97 -2.14 -23.30 0.21
N ALA A 98 -2.26 -23.79 -1.02
CA ALA A 98 -3.51 -23.77 -1.76
C ALA A 98 -4.46 -24.85 -1.22
N ASN A 99 -5.73 -24.51 -1.01
CA ASN A 99 -6.72 -25.42 -0.46
C ASN A 99 -7.39 -26.32 -1.51
N ASN A 100 -7.13 -26.09 -2.80
CA ASN A 100 -7.73 -26.82 -3.93
C ASN A 100 -9.26 -26.94 -3.83
N ASP A 101 -9.92 -25.90 -3.31
CA ASP A 101 -11.38 -25.79 -3.30
C ASP A 101 -11.90 -25.12 -4.58
N GLU A 102 -13.22 -25.09 -4.76
CA GLU A 102 -13.85 -24.48 -5.94
C GLU A 102 -13.56 -22.97 -6.08
N ASN A 103 -13.12 -22.34 -4.99
CA ASN A 103 -12.89 -20.91 -4.89
C ASN A 103 -11.39 -20.54 -5.00
N ASN A 104 -10.49 -21.51 -5.15
CA ASN A 104 -9.04 -21.34 -5.11
C ASN A 104 -8.56 -20.53 -3.90
N THR A 105 -8.97 -20.91 -2.69
CA THR A 105 -8.51 -20.25 -1.47
C THR A 105 -7.09 -20.67 -1.07
N PHE A 106 -6.40 -19.77 -0.37
CA PHE A 106 -5.03 -19.94 0.08
C PHE A 106 -4.94 -19.67 1.58
N ASN A 107 -4.38 -20.63 2.32
CA ASN A 107 -3.91 -20.40 3.67
C ASN A 107 -2.54 -19.74 3.59
N VAL A 108 -2.39 -18.52 4.11
CA VAL A 108 -1.14 -17.76 4.09
C VAL A 108 -0.69 -17.50 5.51
N GLN A 109 0.56 -17.85 5.83
CA GLN A 109 1.20 -17.56 7.10
C GLN A 109 2.24 -16.48 6.84
N ASN A 110 2.10 -15.32 7.46
CA ASN A 110 3.04 -14.23 7.30
C ASN A 110 3.55 -13.77 8.66
N GLN A 111 4.86 -13.56 8.75
CA GLN A 111 5.47 -12.90 9.88
C GLN A 111 5.84 -11.49 9.46
N LEU A 112 5.34 -10.50 10.20
CA LEU A 112 5.40 -9.09 9.83
C LEU A 112 6.08 -8.32 10.94
N GLY A 113 6.83 -7.30 10.57
CA GLY A 113 7.53 -6.45 11.51
C GLY A 113 7.47 -4.99 11.10
N ALA A 114 7.11 -4.13 12.05
CA ALA A 114 7.05 -2.69 11.86
C ALA A 114 8.08 -1.98 12.75
N LEU A 115 8.78 -0.97 12.20
CA LEU A 115 9.73 -0.19 13.01
C LEU A 115 9.05 0.69 14.05
N GLU A 116 7.88 1.24 13.72
CA GLU A 116 7.22 2.28 14.51
C GLU A 116 5.85 1.85 15.06
N ALA A 117 5.41 0.61 14.81
CA ALA A 117 4.17 0.05 15.34
C ALA A 117 4.46 -1.12 16.29
N SER A 118 3.64 -1.26 17.33
CA SER A 118 3.71 -2.41 18.22
C SER A 118 3.05 -3.62 17.57
N ALA A 119 3.45 -4.84 17.96
CA ALA A 119 2.80 -6.07 17.47
C ALA A 119 1.28 -6.07 17.74
N ALA A 120 0.83 -5.42 18.84
CA ALA A 120 -0.59 -5.31 19.18
C ALA A 120 -1.37 -4.39 18.22
N ASP A 121 -0.76 -3.27 17.81
CA ASP A 121 -1.36 -2.35 16.86
C ASP A 121 -1.47 -2.98 15.48
N SER A 122 -0.38 -3.58 14.99
CA SER A 122 -0.37 -4.28 13.72
C SER A 122 -1.36 -5.45 13.70
N LYS A 123 -1.45 -6.22 14.80
CA LYS A 123 -2.47 -7.25 14.98
C LYS A 123 -3.89 -6.69 14.84
N ALA A 124 -4.23 -5.64 15.59
CA ALA A 124 -5.58 -5.08 15.56
C ALA A 124 -5.94 -4.56 14.16
N LEU A 125 -4.97 -3.99 13.47
CA LEU A 125 -5.12 -3.49 12.11
C LEU A 125 -5.37 -4.63 11.11
N ILE A 126 -4.56 -5.68 11.16
CA ILE A 126 -4.64 -6.85 10.27
C ILE A 126 -5.93 -7.63 10.50
N GLU A 127 -6.31 -7.87 11.75
CA GLU A 127 -7.57 -8.56 12.08
C GLU A 127 -8.80 -7.75 11.64
N GLY A 128 -8.66 -6.43 11.51
CA GLY A 128 -9.69 -5.55 10.94
C GLY A 128 -9.88 -5.67 9.42
N TRP A 129 -8.99 -6.36 8.69
CA TRP A 129 -9.10 -6.52 7.23
C TRP A 129 -10.11 -7.58 6.80
N VAL A 130 -10.68 -8.35 7.72
CA VAL A 130 -11.67 -9.39 7.38
C VAL A 130 -12.85 -8.78 6.60
N GLY A 131 -13.15 -9.37 5.45
CA GLY A 131 -14.17 -8.90 4.51
C GLY A 131 -13.70 -7.79 3.56
N THR A 132 -12.47 -7.31 3.67
CA THR A 132 -11.89 -6.33 2.74
C THR A 132 -11.26 -6.99 1.52
N VAL A 133 -11.01 -6.18 0.50
CA VAL A 133 -10.31 -6.57 -0.73
C VAL A 133 -8.95 -5.87 -0.76
N LEU A 134 -7.88 -6.65 -0.74
CA LEU A 134 -6.50 -6.16 -0.84
C LEU A 134 -6.07 -6.15 -2.33
N PRO A 135 -5.50 -5.05 -2.83
CA PRO A 135 -5.00 -5.00 -4.20
C PRO A 135 -3.72 -5.82 -4.35
N GLY A 136 -3.69 -6.71 -5.36
CA GLY A 136 -2.50 -7.47 -5.76
C GLY A 136 -2.09 -7.21 -7.20
N PHE A 137 -0.99 -7.81 -7.63
CA PHE A 137 -0.50 -7.68 -9.00
C PHE A 137 -1.22 -8.62 -9.96
N SER A 138 -1.49 -9.85 -9.52
CA SER A 138 -2.11 -10.89 -10.33
C SER A 138 -3.64 -10.87 -10.22
N SER A 139 -4.14 -10.51 -9.04
CA SER A 139 -5.56 -10.49 -8.70
C SER A 139 -5.76 -9.57 -7.50
N ASN A 140 -6.98 -9.10 -7.28
CA ASN A 140 -7.33 -8.58 -5.95
C ASN A 140 -7.70 -9.75 -5.04
N TRP A 141 -7.48 -9.59 -3.74
CA TRP A 141 -7.59 -10.67 -2.76
C TRP A 141 -8.61 -10.35 -1.67
N ILE A 142 -9.64 -11.17 -1.56
CA ILE A 142 -10.62 -11.09 -0.47
C ILE A 142 -10.03 -11.74 0.78
N VAL A 143 -10.07 -11.03 1.91
CA VAL A 143 -9.64 -11.57 3.20
C VAL A 143 -10.82 -12.23 3.90
N PHE A 144 -10.87 -13.57 3.92
CA PHE A 144 -11.93 -14.31 4.61
C PHE A 144 -11.69 -14.41 6.12
N SER A 145 -10.45 -14.60 6.51
CA SER A 145 -10.03 -14.59 7.90
C SER A 145 -8.61 -14.04 8.03
N ALA A 146 -8.35 -13.38 9.15
CA ALA A 146 -7.02 -13.01 9.60
C ALA A 146 -6.96 -13.29 11.10
N THR A 147 -5.91 -13.94 11.57
CA THR A 147 -5.72 -14.24 13.00
C THR A 147 -4.25 -14.08 13.34
N CYS A 148 -3.94 -13.19 14.27
CA CYS A 148 -2.57 -12.84 14.62
C CYS A 148 -2.23 -13.26 16.06
N LYS A 149 -0.99 -13.70 16.27
CA LYS A 149 -0.44 -14.14 17.56
C LYS A 149 0.76 -13.29 17.97
#